data_AF-A0AAW5ERG8-F1
#
_entry.id   AF-A0AAW5ERG8-F1
#
_cell.length_a   1.000
_cell.length_b   1.000
_cell.length_c   1.000
_cell.angle_alpha   90.00
_cell.angle_beta   90.00
_cell.angle_gamma   90.00
#
_symmetry.space_group_name_H-M   'P 1'
#
loop_
_entity.id
_entity.type
_entity.pdbx_description
1 polymer ?
#
loop_
_entity_poly.entity_id
_entity_poly.type
_entity_poly.pdbx_seq_one_letter_code
_entity_poly.pdbx_strand_id
1 'polypeptide(L)'
;MTPDPASRPGTAHSPLPIPMAHGLPPAPEDTAALARRVRDLLVPYDLVIVPGLHDSGPLHWQSRWQSLLPSHRVRQADWDHPTYDAWARGLERTLVQCHRPVIFAAHSLGAVLVARWGAQQTRIPVAGAFLVAPADLHGPRARQVPGLVRDFAPPAPTPLPFATRLIASGNDEWLSPARARAFATGWGARLLSAGAQGHLGNSSAVGAWAQGLRWLAEFIETLPPTHTAP
;
A
#
# COMPACT_ATOMS: atom_id res chain seq x y z
N MET A 1 84.80 9.98 6.51
CA MET A 1 84.13 9.40 7.70
C MET A 1 82.91 10.29 7.96
N THR A 2 81.74 9.78 7.59
CA THR A 2 80.39 10.40 7.68
C THR A 2 79.92 10.51 9.15
N PRO A 3 78.94 11.38 9.47
CA PRO A 3 77.53 10.99 9.37
C PRO A 3 76.55 12.06 8.85
N ASP A 4 75.38 11.54 8.48
CA ASP A 4 74.18 12.10 7.85
C ASP A 4 73.12 12.47 8.91
N PRO A 5 72.39 13.61 8.82
CA PRO A 5 71.32 13.91 9.75
C PRO A 5 69.94 13.41 9.30
N ALA A 6 69.49 12.37 9.99
CA ALA A 6 68.15 12.15 10.54
C ALA A 6 66.93 12.18 9.59
N SER A 7 66.48 10.96 9.29
CA SER A 7 65.17 10.57 8.78
C SER A 7 63.97 11.13 9.57
N ARG A 8 62.96 11.61 8.84
CA ARG A 8 61.60 11.90 9.34
C ARG A 8 60.86 10.59 9.68
N PRO A 9 60.04 10.52 10.74
CA PRO A 9 59.18 9.36 10.98
C PRO A 9 57.98 9.36 10.02
N GLY A 10 57.74 8.22 9.39
CA GLY A 10 56.63 7.98 8.48
C GLY A 10 55.27 8.05 9.18
N THR A 11 54.31 8.65 8.50
CA THR A 11 52.89 8.69 8.86
C THR A 11 52.31 7.28 8.95
N ALA A 12 51.82 6.91 10.13
CA ALA A 12 51.05 5.68 10.33
C ALA A 12 49.70 5.80 9.59
N HIS A 13 49.53 5.06 8.50
CA HIS A 13 48.24 4.87 7.86
C HIS A 13 47.37 3.96 8.75
N SER A 14 46.29 4.52 9.30
CA SER A 14 45.21 3.71 9.90
C SER A 14 44.56 2.85 8.82
N PRO A 15 44.29 1.55 9.08
CA PRO A 15 43.58 0.72 8.12
C PRO A 15 42.14 1.22 7.95
N LEU A 16 41.71 1.35 6.70
CA LEU A 16 40.33 1.68 6.34
C LEU A 16 39.36 0.63 6.93
N PRO A 17 38.16 1.02 7.38
CA PRO A 17 37.18 0.08 7.88
C PRO A 17 36.74 -0.88 6.77
N ILE A 18 36.70 -2.18 7.10
CA ILE A 18 36.21 -3.24 6.24
C ILE A 18 34.72 -2.96 5.97
N PRO A 19 34.26 -2.88 4.70
CA PRO A 19 32.86 -2.70 4.41
C PRO A 19 32.08 -3.93 4.90
N MET A 20 31.11 -3.69 5.79
CA MET A 20 30.15 -4.71 6.21
C MET A 20 29.46 -5.28 4.98
N ALA A 21 29.46 -6.61 4.85
CA ALA A 21 28.77 -7.30 3.77
C ALA A 21 27.29 -6.93 3.77
N HIS A 22 26.88 -6.11 2.80
CA HIS A 22 25.49 -6.03 2.40
C HIS A 22 25.13 -7.42 1.87
N GLY A 23 24.30 -8.16 2.62
CA GLY A 23 23.78 -9.45 2.18
C GLY A 23 23.24 -9.33 0.76
N LEU A 24 23.53 -10.34 -0.07
CA LEU A 24 23.03 -10.44 -1.43
C LEU A 24 21.53 -10.10 -1.44
N PRO A 25 21.02 -9.24 -2.34
CA PRO A 25 19.59 -9.03 -2.44
C PRO A 25 18.90 -10.39 -2.63
N PRO A 26 17.73 -10.61 -2.00
CA PRO A 26 16.98 -11.84 -2.22
C PRO A 26 16.77 -12.06 -3.72
N ALA A 27 16.81 -13.32 -4.15
CA ALA A 27 16.55 -13.67 -5.54
C ALA A 27 15.24 -13.00 -6.01
N PRO A 28 15.17 -12.52 -7.26
CA PRO A 28 13.95 -11.88 -7.76
C PRO A 28 12.77 -12.83 -7.59
N GLU A 29 11.80 -12.41 -6.79
CA GLU A 29 10.59 -13.18 -6.55
C GLU A 29 9.85 -13.43 -7.87
N ASP A 30 9.48 -14.69 -8.14
CA ASP A 30 8.69 -15.04 -9.31
C ASP A 30 7.28 -14.46 -9.19
N THR A 31 7.12 -13.27 -9.76
CA THR A 31 5.86 -12.52 -9.78
C THR A 31 4.74 -13.34 -10.44
N ALA A 32 5.05 -14.14 -11.46
CA ALA A 32 4.04 -14.93 -12.16
C ALA A 32 3.54 -16.09 -11.28
N ALA A 33 4.44 -16.75 -10.54
CA ALA A 33 4.07 -17.75 -9.54
C ALA A 33 3.23 -17.16 -8.40
N LEU A 34 3.61 -15.99 -7.88
CA LEU A 34 2.85 -15.30 -6.85
C LEU A 34 1.46 -14.88 -7.34
N ALA A 35 1.35 -14.35 -8.57
CA ALA A 35 0.08 -13.99 -9.17
C ALA A 35 -0.84 -15.22 -9.38
N ARG A 36 -0.28 -16.38 -9.79
CA ARG A 36 -1.04 -17.63 -9.86
C ARG A 36 -1.58 -18.02 -8.49
N ARG A 37 -0.73 -18.03 -7.45
CA ARG A 37 -1.15 -18.32 -6.07
C ARG A 37 -2.26 -17.40 -5.59
N VAL A 38 -2.13 -16.09 -5.81
CA VAL A 38 -3.18 -15.12 -5.44
C VAL A 38 -4.48 -15.40 -6.19
N ARG A 39 -4.42 -15.73 -7.48
CA ARG A 39 -5.61 -16.08 -8.27
C ARG A 39 -6.36 -17.27 -7.69
N ASP A 40 -5.63 -18.31 -7.29
CA ASP A 40 -6.21 -19.52 -6.71
C ASP A 40 -6.86 -19.21 -5.35
N LEU A 41 -6.21 -18.38 -4.53
CA LEU A 41 -6.74 -17.91 -3.24
C LEU A 41 -7.95 -16.98 -3.38
N LEU A 42 -8.11 -16.29 -4.51
CA LEU A 42 -9.23 -15.37 -4.76
C LEU A 42 -10.51 -16.08 -5.21
N VAL A 43 -10.51 -17.39 -5.47
CA VAL A 43 -11.72 -18.12 -5.92
C VAL A 43 -12.98 -17.82 -5.08
N PRO A 44 -12.94 -17.75 -3.73
CA PRO A 44 -14.11 -17.42 -2.92
C PRO A 44 -14.36 -15.92 -2.72
N TYR A 45 -13.56 -15.02 -3.29
CA TYR A 45 -13.62 -13.58 -3.05
C TYR A 45 -13.70 -12.77 -4.35
N ASP A 46 -14.15 -11.51 -4.24
CA ASP A 46 -14.00 -10.53 -5.31
C ASP A 46 -12.92 -9.51 -4.91
N LEU A 47 -11.87 -9.40 -5.73
CA LEU A 47 -10.83 -8.39 -5.55
C LEU A 47 -11.30 -7.06 -6.15
N VAL A 48 -11.33 -6.00 -5.33
CA VAL A 48 -11.68 -4.64 -5.76
C VAL A 48 -10.47 -3.74 -5.63
N ILE A 49 -9.94 -3.30 -6.77
CA ILE A 49 -8.85 -2.34 -6.87
C ILE A 49 -9.42 -0.93 -6.70
N VAL A 50 -8.89 -0.19 -5.72
CA VAL A 50 -9.32 1.19 -5.40
C VAL A 50 -8.14 2.17 -5.56
N PRO A 51 -8.03 2.84 -6.72
CA PRO A 51 -6.99 3.83 -6.96
C PRO A 51 -7.07 5.08 -6.08
N GLY A 52 -5.94 5.78 -5.96
CA GLY A 52 -5.85 7.09 -5.32
C GLY A 52 -6.09 8.26 -6.27
N LEU A 53 -5.67 9.46 -5.83
CA LEU A 53 -5.71 10.70 -6.62
C LEU A 53 -4.98 10.50 -7.97
N HIS A 54 -5.56 11.02 -9.05
CA HIS A 54 -5.06 10.89 -10.43
C HIS A 54 -5.06 9.46 -11.02
N ASP A 55 -5.77 8.52 -10.40
CA ASP A 55 -5.84 7.11 -10.80
C ASP A 55 -4.47 6.38 -10.78
N SER A 56 -4.51 5.06 -10.91
CA SER A 56 -3.31 4.23 -11.09
C SER A 56 -2.94 4.20 -12.58
N GLY A 57 -1.85 4.87 -12.96
CA GLY A 57 -1.34 4.86 -14.33
C GLY A 57 -0.90 3.46 -14.80
N PRO A 58 -0.51 3.30 -16.08
CA PRO A 58 -0.20 1.99 -16.67
C PRO A 58 0.96 1.24 -15.98
N LEU A 59 1.92 1.97 -15.41
CA LEU A 59 3.07 1.40 -14.70
C LEU A 59 2.81 1.15 -13.22
N HIS A 60 1.66 1.58 -12.69
CA HIS A 60 1.31 1.37 -11.30
C HIS A 60 1.11 -0.11 -10.99
N TRP A 61 1.46 -0.54 -9.78
CA TRP A 61 1.28 -1.93 -9.35
C TRP A 61 -0.19 -2.37 -9.42
N GLN A 62 -1.15 -1.51 -9.07
CA GLN A 62 -2.59 -1.79 -9.24
C GLN A 62 -2.98 -2.10 -10.69
N SER A 63 -2.49 -1.34 -11.67
CA SER A 63 -2.76 -1.59 -13.10
C SER A 63 -2.12 -2.89 -13.58
N ARG A 64 -0.92 -3.20 -13.08
CA ARG A 64 -0.25 -4.49 -13.35
C ARG A 64 -0.93 -5.66 -12.66
N TRP A 65 -1.48 -5.48 -11.46
CA TRP A 65 -2.26 -6.50 -10.78
C TRP A 65 -3.57 -6.76 -11.52
N GLN A 66 -4.20 -5.71 -12.05
CA GLN A 66 -5.43 -5.84 -12.83
C GLN A 66 -5.24 -6.70 -14.08
N SER A 67 -4.06 -6.70 -14.71
CA SER A 67 -3.77 -7.59 -15.85
C SER A 67 -3.39 -9.02 -15.43
N LEU A 68 -3.06 -9.24 -14.15
CA LEU A 68 -2.62 -10.53 -13.62
C LEU A 68 -3.72 -11.26 -12.84
N LEU A 69 -4.66 -10.54 -12.23
CA LEU A 69 -5.64 -11.05 -11.28
C LEU A 69 -7.08 -10.71 -11.72
N PRO A 70 -8.04 -11.63 -11.56
CA PRO A 70 -9.46 -11.30 -11.74
C PRO A 70 -9.83 -10.24 -10.71
N SER A 71 -10.28 -9.08 -11.18
CA SER A 71 -10.57 -7.94 -10.31
C SER A 71 -11.57 -6.97 -10.93
N HIS A 72 -12.32 -6.30 -10.05
CA HIS A 72 -13.04 -5.09 -10.38
C HIS A 72 -12.17 -3.87 -10.05
N ARG A 73 -12.34 -2.78 -10.78
CA ARG A 73 -11.63 -1.52 -10.52
C ARG A 73 -12.63 -0.39 -10.36
N VAL A 74 -12.47 0.36 -9.27
CA VAL A 74 -13.27 1.55 -9.01
C VAL A 74 -13.00 2.60 -10.07
N ARG A 75 -14.08 3.18 -10.59
CA ARG A 75 -14.04 4.30 -11.55
C ARG A 75 -14.65 5.54 -10.91
N GLN A 76 -13.89 6.63 -10.95
CA GLN A 76 -14.34 7.94 -10.51
C GLN A 76 -14.71 8.82 -11.69
N ALA A 77 -15.66 9.73 -11.45
CA ALA A 77 -16.10 10.69 -12.45
C ALA A 77 -15.05 11.79 -12.68
N ASP A 78 -14.38 12.19 -11.60
CA ASP A 78 -13.30 13.18 -11.61
C ASP A 78 -12.20 12.69 -10.65
N TRP A 79 -10.99 12.52 -11.18
CA TRP A 79 -9.82 12.08 -10.44
C TRP A 79 -9.00 13.24 -9.85
N ASP A 80 -9.22 14.46 -10.33
CA ASP A 80 -8.46 15.66 -9.98
C ASP A 80 -9.18 16.51 -8.92
N HIS A 81 -10.51 16.44 -8.86
CA HIS A 81 -11.35 17.13 -7.87
C HIS A 81 -12.15 16.14 -7.01
N PRO A 82 -11.49 15.34 -6.17
CA PRO A 82 -12.15 14.32 -5.38
C PRO A 82 -13.04 14.94 -4.29
N THR A 83 -14.29 14.49 -4.22
CA THR A 83 -15.14 14.64 -3.03
C THR A 83 -15.47 13.25 -2.49
N TYR A 84 -15.60 13.12 -1.17
CA TYR A 84 -15.92 11.83 -0.57
C TYR A 84 -17.20 11.22 -1.17
N ASP A 85 -18.28 12.00 -1.24
CA ASP A 85 -19.58 11.48 -1.69
C ASP A 85 -19.56 11.01 -3.15
N ALA A 86 -18.88 11.74 -4.04
CA ALA A 86 -18.74 11.32 -5.42
C ALA A 86 -17.92 10.02 -5.53
N TRP A 87 -16.85 9.92 -4.74
CA TRP A 87 -15.96 8.77 -4.75
C TRP A 87 -16.57 7.52 -4.10
N ALA A 88 -17.33 7.69 -3.02
CA ALA A 88 -18.11 6.63 -2.39
C ALA A 88 -19.17 6.08 -3.34
N ARG A 89 -19.87 6.94 -4.10
CA ARG A 89 -20.79 6.48 -5.15
C ARG A 89 -20.06 5.69 -6.24
N GLY A 90 -18.84 6.08 -6.60
CA GLY A 90 -17.99 5.33 -7.54
C GLY A 90 -17.64 3.94 -7.02
N LEU A 91 -17.23 3.85 -5.76
CA LEU A 91 -16.98 2.59 -5.06
C LEU A 91 -18.23 1.70 -5.05
N GLU A 92 -19.37 2.23 -4.62
CA GLU A 92 -20.63 1.47 -4.52
C GLU A 92 -21.11 0.93 -5.87
N ARG A 93 -20.99 1.71 -6.95
CA ARG A 93 -21.30 1.22 -8.31
C ARG A 93 -20.43 0.03 -8.71
N THR A 94 -19.16 0.02 -8.32
CA THR A 94 -18.28 -1.12 -8.55
C THR A 94 -18.68 -2.31 -7.68
N LEU A 95 -19.04 -2.09 -6.42
CA LEU A 95 -19.45 -3.14 -5.49
C LEU A 95 -20.73 -3.87 -5.90
N VAL A 96 -21.64 -3.22 -6.64
CA VAL A 96 -22.83 -3.88 -7.22
C VAL A 96 -22.47 -5.01 -8.18
N GLN A 97 -21.26 -4.99 -8.75
CA GLN A 97 -20.76 -6.04 -9.65
C GLN A 97 -20.15 -7.22 -8.91
N CYS A 98 -19.95 -7.11 -7.58
CA CYS A 98 -19.36 -8.14 -6.77
C CYS A 98 -20.46 -9.09 -6.24
N HIS A 99 -20.21 -10.39 -6.38
CA HIS A 99 -21.12 -11.46 -5.98
C HIS A 99 -20.54 -12.31 -4.85
N ARG A 100 -19.29 -12.06 -4.46
CA ARG A 100 -18.57 -12.72 -3.38
C ARG A 100 -18.10 -11.70 -2.34
N PRO A 101 -17.73 -12.14 -1.13
CA PRO A 101 -17.15 -11.24 -0.14
C PRO A 101 -15.94 -10.50 -0.70
N VAL A 102 -15.92 -9.19 -0.46
CA VAL A 102 -14.99 -8.27 -1.12
C VAL A 102 -13.67 -8.18 -0.37
N ILE A 103 -12.58 -8.20 -1.13
CA ILE A 103 -11.25 -7.83 -0.65
C ILE A 103 -10.83 -6.55 -1.36
N PHE A 104 -10.54 -5.50 -0.60
CA PHE A 104 -10.05 -4.24 -1.18
C PHE A 104 -8.53 -4.26 -1.35
N ALA A 105 -8.04 -3.86 -2.52
CA ALA A 105 -6.65 -3.47 -2.75
C ALA A 105 -6.61 -1.96 -3.05
N ALA A 106 -6.51 -1.16 -2.00
CA ALA A 106 -6.70 0.28 -2.05
C ALA A 106 -5.38 1.03 -1.85
N HIS A 107 -5.19 2.12 -2.60
CA HIS A 107 -3.96 2.94 -2.55
C HIS A 107 -4.28 4.39 -2.19
N SER A 108 -3.43 5.01 -1.37
CA SER A 108 -3.45 6.46 -1.12
C SER A 108 -4.82 6.99 -0.73
N LEU A 109 -5.38 7.94 -1.49
CA LEU A 109 -6.72 8.48 -1.25
C LEU A 109 -7.82 7.40 -1.34
N GLY A 110 -7.64 6.38 -2.18
CA GLY A 110 -8.53 5.22 -2.26
C GLY A 110 -8.52 4.37 -0.99
N ALA A 111 -7.38 4.29 -0.29
CA ALA A 111 -7.32 3.62 1.01
C ALA A 111 -8.06 4.41 2.09
N VAL A 112 -7.99 5.75 2.06
CA VAL A 112 -8.78 6.63 2.94
C VAL A 112 -10.28 6.48 2.63
N LEU A 113 -10.65 6.39 1.35
CA LEU A 113 -12.03 6.13 0.91
C LEU A 113 -12.56 4.83 1.50
N VAL A 114 -11.83 3.72 1.34
CA VAL A 114 -12.24 2.40 1.85
C VAL A 114 -12.35 2.41 3.37
N ALA A 115 -11.40 3.03 4.08
CA ALA A 115 -11.46 3.12 5.53
C ALA A 115 -12.68 3.93 6.00
N ARG A 116 -12.94 5.09 5.39
CA ARG A 116 -14.09 5.94 5.75
C ARG A 116 -15.42 5.28 5.40
N TRP A 117 -15.53 4.69 4.21
CA TRP A 117 -16.74 3.98 3.77
C TRP A 117 -16.99 2.73 4.61
N GLY A 118 -15.95 1.93 4.88
CA GLY A 118 -16.07 0.68 5.64
C GLY A 118 -16.35 0.89 7.14
N ALA A 119 -16.04 2.06 7.69
CA ALA A 119 -16.47 2.45 9.05
C ALA A 119 -17.98 2.69 9.15
N GLN A 120 -18.66 2.90 8.02
CA GLN A 120 -20.12 2.99 7.96
C GLN A 120 -20.69 1.57 7.92
N GLN A 121 -21.75 1.29 8.67
CA GLN A 121 -22.42 -0.02 8.60
C GLN A 121 -22.90 -0.28 7.16
N THR A 122 -22.30 -1.27 6.51
CA THR A 122 -22.61 -1.64 5.13
C THR A 122 -23.24 -3.02 5.06
N ARG A 123 -24.16 -3.22 4.10
CA ARG A 123 -24.76 -4.53 3.80
C ARG A 123 -23.89 -5.37 2.88
N ILE A 124 -22.81 -4.79 2.33
CA ILE A 124 -21.89 -5.50 1.45
C ILE A 124 -20.96 -6.37 2.31
N PRO A 125 -20.85 -7.67 2.04
CA PRO A 125 -19.92 -8.54 2.77
C PRO A 125 -18.48 -8.16 2.38
N VAL A 126 -17.73 -7.58 3.31
CA VAL A 126 -16.31 -7.28 3.14
C VAL A 126 -15.50 -8.31 3.93
N ALA A 127 -14.66 -9.08 3.23
CA ALA A 127 -13.76 -10.04 3.86
C ALA A 127 -12.53 -9.35 4.46
N GLY A 128 -12.00 -8.33 3.78
CA GLY A 128 -10.90 -7.55 4.32
C GLY A 128 -10.39 -6.42 3.43
N ALA A 129 -9.47 -5.63 3.96
CA ALA A 129 -8.86 -4.51 3.24
C ALA A 129 -7.33 -4.52 3.30
N PHE A 130 -6.70 -4.42 2.13
CA PHE A 130 -5.29 -4.24 1.91
C PHE A 130 -5.04 -2.77 1.53
N LEU A 131 -4.71 -1.97 2.55
CA LEU A 131 -4.59 -0.51 2.48
C LEU A 131 -3.13 -0.10 2.30
N VAL A 132 -2.77 0.37 1.12
CA VAL A 132 -1.39 0.71 0.75
C VAL A 132 -1.19 2.22 0.76
N ALA A 133 -0.22 2.69 1.53
CA ALA A 133 0.19 4.08 1.61
C ALA A 133 -0.98 5.08 1.78
N PRO A 134 -1.93 4.85 2.72
CA PRO A 134 -3.08 5.74 2.89
C PRO A 134 -2.63 7.19 3.11
N ALA A 135 -3.22 8.13 2.38
CA ALA A 135 -2.80 9.53 2.44
C ALA A 135 -3.14 10.17 3.80
N ASP A 136 -2.18 10.87 4.42
CA ASP A 136 -2.47 11.73 5.56
C ASP A 136 -3.06 13.06 5.09
N LEU A 137 -4.39 13.19 5.16
CA LEU A 137 -5.09 14.40 4.74
C LEU A 137 -4.80 15.62 5.60
N HIS A 138 -4.15 15.48 6.76
CA HIS A 138 -3.68 16.62 7.55
C HIS A 138 -2.18 16.93 7.34
N GLY A 139 -1.50 16.08 6.58
CA GLY A 139 -0.07 16.15 6.31
C GLY A 139 0.31 17.29 5.35
N PRO A 140 1.61 17.61 5.24
CA PRO A 140 2.09 18.72 4.42
C PRO A 140 1.70 18.61 2.94
N ARG A 141 1.73 17.38 2.39
CA ARG A 141 1.46 17.18 0.96
C ARG A 141 -0.01 17.34 0.61
N ALA A 142 -0.92 16.90 1.47
CA ALA A 142 -2.36 17.11 1.30
C ALA A 142 -2.74 18.61 1.33
N ARG A 143 -2.06 19.42 2.15
CA ARG A 143 -2.29 20.88 2.20
C ARG A 143 -1.91 21.62 0.92
N GLN A 144 -1.09 21.00 0.08
CA GLN A 144 -0.67 21.57 -1.20
C GLN A 144 -1.64 21.22 -2.33
N VAL A 145 -2.63 20.33 -2.07
CA VAL A 145 -3.72 20.03 -2.99
C VAL A 145 -4.95 20.85 -2.57
N PRO A 146 -5.37 21.85 -3.37
CA PRO A 146 -6.51 22.70 -3.02
C PRO A 146 -7.78 21.88 -2.78
N GLY A 147 -8.53 22.20 -1.72
CA GLY A 147 -9.83 21.60 -1.43
C GLY A 147 -9.81 20.17 -0.85
N LEU A 148 -8.74 19.40 -1.07
CA LEU A 148 -8.67 17.96 -0.72
C LEU A 148 -9.06 17.66 0.74
N VAL A 149 -8.56 18.45 1.69
CA VAL A 149 -8.87 18.26 3.12
C VAL A 149 -10.34 18.55 3.41
N ARG A 150 -10.86 19.68 2.91
CA ARG A 150 -12.26 20.07 3.12
C ARG A 150 -13.21 19.03 2.54
N ASP A 151 -12.87 18.50 1.38
CA ASP A 151 -13.79 17.70 0.56
C ASP A 151 -13.67 16.19 0.85
N PHE A 152 -12.58 15.76 1.51
CA PHE A 152 -12.26 14.34 1.71
C PHE A 152 -11.81 13.95 3.12
N ALA A 153 -11.61 14.89 4.06
CA ALA A 153 -11.11 14.58 5.40
C ALA A 153 -11.87 13.40 6.03
N PRO A 154 -11.16 12.40 6.59
CA PRO A 154 -11.82 11.26 7.18
C PRO A 154 -12.41 11.65 8.55
N PRO A 155 -13.46 10.96 9.01
CA PRO A 155 -13.83 11.02 10.42
C PRO A 155 -12.67 10.51 11.29
N ALA A 156 -12.77 10.71 12.61
CA ALA A 156 -11.82 10.14 13.55
C ALA A 156 -11.63 8.63 13.26
N PRO A 157 -10.38 8.11 13.23
CA PRO A 157 -10.14 6.71 12.95
C PRO A 157 -10.89 5.81 13.94
N THR A 158 -11.83 5.02 13.44
CA THR A 158 -12.52 3.97 14.19
C THR A 158 -12.08 2.60 13.70
N PRO A 159 -12.06 1.56 14.56
CA PRO A 159 -11.74 0.21 14.13
C PRO A 159 -12.64 -0.23 12.98
N LEU A 160 -12.05 -0.79 11.93
CA LEU A 160 -12.81 -1.31 10.80
C LEU A 160 -13.46 -2.65 11.18
N PRO A 161 -14.69 -2.93 10.70
CA PRO A 161 -15.42 -4.14 11.06
C PRO A 161 -14.92 -5.41 10.33
N PHE A 162 -13.78 -5.33 9.63
CA PHE A 162 -13.18 -6.42 8.85
C PHE A 162 -11.66 -6.41 8.99
N ALA A 163 -11.04 -7.56 8.72
CA ALA A 163 -9.60 -7.72 8.80
C ALA A 163 -8.90 -6.70 7.88
N THR A 164 -7.88 -6.02 8.39
CA THR A 164 -7.21 -4.95 7.65
C THR A 164 -5.69 -5.06 7.76
N ARG A 165 -5.00 -4.97 6.63
CA ARG A 165 -3.55 -4.76 6.54
C ARG A 165 -3.27 -3.35 6.05
N LEU A 166 -2.41 -2.62 6.76
CA LEU A 166 -1.90 -1.32 6.34
C LEU A 166 -0.45 -1.47 5.93
N ILE A 167 -0.10 -1.02 4.74
CA ILE A 167 1.26 -1.08 4.21
C ILE A 167 1.78 0.36 4.12
N ALA A 168 2.90 0.64 4.75
CA ALA A 168 3.52 1.96 4.74
C ALA A 168 4.99 1.88 4.34
N SER A 169 5.44 2.88 3.58
CA SER A 169 6.83 3.08 3.24
C SER A 169 7.49 4.05 4.22
N GLY A 170 8.77 3.83 4.52
CA GLY A 170 9.54 4.62 5.47
C GLY A 170 9.88 6.04 4.99
N ASN A 171 9.79 6.29 3.69
CA ASN A 171 10.10 7.58 3.04
C ASN A 171 8.94 8.09 2.17
N ASP A 172 7.70 7.78 2.55
CA ASP A 172 6.48 8.25 1.87
C ASP A 172 6.22 9.75 2.16
N GLU A 173 6.11 10.56 1.10
CA GLU A 173 5.85 11.99 1.22
C GLU A 173 4.40 12.35 1.61
N TRP A 174 3.47 11.40 1.54
CA TRP A 174 2.06 11.55 1.93
C TRP A 174 1.74 10.95 3.30
N LEU A 175 2.57 10.04 3.80
CA LEU A 175 2.30 9.30 5.03
C LEU A 175 3.56 9.07 5.85
N SER A 176 3.75 9.88 6.90
CA SER A 176 4.86 9.65 7.83
C SER A 176 4.72 8.32 8.57
N PRO A 177 5.84 7.68 9.00
CA PRO A 177 5.78 6.45 9.79
C PRO A 177 4.98 6.59 11.10
N ALA A 178 5.03 7.77 11.73
CA ALA A 178 4.24 8.06 12.92
C ALA A 178 2.73 8.06 12.62
N ARG A 179 2.33 8.65 11.49
CA ARG A 179 0.93 8.66 11.07
C ARG A 179 0.46 7.29 10.59
N ALA A 180 1.30 6.53 9.91
CA ALA A 180 0.99 5.14 9.54
C ALA A 180 0.67 4.28 10.78
N ARG A 181 1.45 4.42 11.86
CA ARG A 181 1.14 3.77 13.15
C ARG A 181 -0.18 4.26 13.73
N ALA A 182 -0.44 5.56 13.72
CA ALA A 182 -1.70 6.11 14.22
C ALA A 182 -2.92 5.59 13.44
N PHE A 183 -2.83 5.51 12.12
CA PHE A 183 -3.87 4.91 11.27
C PHE A 183 -4.03 3.42 11.54
N ALA A 184 -2.93 2.67 11.66
CA ALA A 184 -3.01 1.25 11.96
C ALA A 184 -3.70 0.99 13.31
N THR A 185 -3.32 1.71 14.36
CA THR A 185 -3.98 1.62 15.67
C THR A 185 -5.46 2.02 15.58
N GLY A 186 -5.74 3.16 14.95
CA GLY A 186 -7.09 3.71 14.87
C GLY A 186 -8.06 2.84 14.07
N TRP A 187 -7.60 2.19 13.01
CA TRP A 187 -8.40 1.30 12.17
C TRP A 187 -8.37 -0.17 12.62
N GLY A 188 -7.60 -0.51 13.66
CA GLY A 188 -7.41 -1.90 14.08
C GLY A 188 -6.66 -2.74 13.04
N ALA A 189 -5.82 -2.11 12.23
CA ALA A 189 -5.10 -2.75 11.13
C ALA A 189 -3.73 -3.28 11.55
N ARG A 190 -3.31 -4.40 10.96
CA ARG A 190 -1.92 -4.88 11.06
C ARG A 190 -1.02 -4.05 10.14
N LEU A 191 -0.05 -3.33 10.72
CA LEU A 191 0.93 -2.53 9.99
C LEU A 191 2.07 -3.40 9.42
N LEU A 192 2.37 -3.23 8.14
CA LEU A 192 3.52 -3.80 7.44
C LEU A 192 4.40 -2.66 6.90
N SER A 193 5.72 -2.80 7.05
CA SER A 193 6.70 -1.86 6.52
C SER A 193 7.18 -2.31 5.13
N ALA A 194 7.08 -1.42 4.15
CA ALA A 194 7.58 -1.63 2.79
C ALA A 194 9.08 -1.28 2.62
N GLY A 195 9.76 -0.86 3.69
CA GLY A 195 11.07 -0.21 3.57
C GLY A 195 10.94 1.15 2.88
N ALA A 196 11.99 1.61 2.21
CA ALA A 196 12.00 2.92 1.53
C ALA A 196 11.57 2.78 0.05
N GLN A 197 10.28 2.91 -0.22
CA GLN A 197 9.67 2.71 -1.57
C GLN A 197 8.89 3.95 -2.07
N GLY A 198 9.09 5.10 -1.44
CA GLY A 198 8.31 6.33 -1.68
C GLY A 198 6.82 6.10 -1.40
N HIS A 199 5.94 6.79 -2.11
CA HIS A 199 4.49 6.68 -1.94
C HIS A 199 3.86 5.37 -2.48
N LEU A 200 4.66 4.43 -3.02
CA LEU A 200 4.15 3.24 -3.72
C LEU A 200 3.12 3.59 -4.83
N GLY A 201 3.22 4.82 -5.37
CA GLY A 201 2.33 5.39 -6.37
C GLY A 201 2.85 5.24 -7.81
N ASN A 202 2.40 6.12 -8.71
CA ASN A 202 2.71 6.06 -10.14
C ASN A 202 4.21 6.20 -10.47
N SER A 203 4.98 6.85 -9.60
CA SER A 203 6.43 7.00 -9.70
C SER A 203 7.23 5.85 -9.08
N SER A 204 6.57 4.87 -8.47
CA SER A 204 7.25 3.78 -7.76
C SER A 204 7.85 2.76 -8.73
N ALA A 205 9.07 2.33 -8.44
CA ALA A 205 9.82 1.35 -9.23
C ALA A 205 9.46 -0.11 -8.90
N VAL A 206 8.43 -0.36 -8.08
CA VAL A 206 8.12 -1.70 -7.56
C VAL A 206 7.61 -2.72 -8.58
N GLY A 207 7.46 -2.35 -9.85
CA GLY A 207 7.04 -3.32 -10.86
C GLY A 207 5.58 -3.74 -10.69
N ALA A 208 5.32 -5.03 -10.90
CA ALA A 208 4.08 -5.69 -10.47
C ALA A 208 4.09 -6.04 -8.97
N TRP A 209 5.09 -5.55 -8.22
CA TRP A 209 5.20 -5.62 -6.78
C TRP A 209 5.02 -7.03 -6.20
N ALA A 210 5.99 -7.90 -6.49
CA ALA A 210 6.02 -9.29 -6.02
C ALA A 210 5.82 -9.40 -4.50
N GLN A 211 6.53 -8.55 -3.73
CA GLN A 211 6.38 -8.44 -2.29
C GLN A 211 4.92 -8.15 -1.88
N GLY A 212 4.24 -7.26 -2.60
CA GLY A 212 2.82 -6.96 -2.36
C GLY A 212 1.92 -8.16 -2.67
N LEU A 213 2.16 -8.90 -3.77
CA LEU A 213 1.41 -10.11 -4.10
C LEU A 213 1.57 -11.19 -3.02
N ARG A 214 2.79 -11.36 -2.50
CA ARG A 214 3.04 -12.29 -1.39
C ARG A 214 2.29 -11.88 -0.13
N TRP A 215 2.35 -10.61 0.25
CA TRP A 215 1.59 -10.10 1.40
C TRP A 215 0.08 -10.18 1.18
N LEU A 216 -0.41 -10.05 -0.05
CA LEU A 216 -1.81 -10.26 -0.37
C LEU A 216 -2.20 -11.73 -0.23
N ALA A 217 -1.40 -12.67 -0.74
CA ALA A 217 -1.63 -14.11 -0.58
C ALA A 217 -1.70 -14.49 0.91
N GLU A 218 -0.69 -14.11 1.69
CA GLU A 218 -0.65 -14.31 3.15
C GLU A 218 -1.83 -13.65 3.86
N PHE A 219 -2.42 -12.59 3.29
CA PHE A 219 -3.60 -11.93 3.85
C PHE A 219 -4.85 -12.75 3.61
N ILE A 220 -5.07 -13.15 2.36
CA ILE A 220 -6.22 -13.95 1.97
C ILE A 220 -6.28 -15.26 2.79
N GLU A 221 -5.13 -15.89 3.03
CA GLU A 221 -5.02 -17.11 3.85
C GLU A 221 -5.43 -16.91 5.33
N THR A 222 -5.43 -15.67 5.83
CA THR A 222 -5.89 -15.35 7.18
C THR A 222 -7.38 -14.96 7.25
N LEU A 223 -8.03 -14.80 6.10
CA LEU A 223 -9.45 -14.44 6.05
C LEU A 223 -10.30 -15.68 6.33
N PRO A 224 -11.45 -15.52 7.01
CA PRO A 224 -12.33 -16.64 7.28
C PRO A 224 -12.79 -17.27 5.96
N PRO A 225 -12.83 -18.61 5.87
CA PRO A 225 -13.39 -19.27 4.71
C PRO A 225 -14.82 -18.77 4.52
N THR A 226 -15.16 -18.37 3.30
CA THR A 226 -16.54 -17.99 2.99
C THR A 226 -17.38 -19.24 3.17
N HIS A 227 -18.24 -19.28 4.19
CA HIS A 227 -19.30 -20.28 4.22
C HIS A 227 -20.16 -20.03 2.97
N THR A 228 -20.00 -20.87 1.95
CA THR A 228 -21.06 -21.09 0.97
C THR A 228 -22.27 -21.50 1.80
N ALA A 229 -23.27 -20.63 1.88
CA ALA A 229 -24.56 -21.04 2.39
C ALA A 229 -25.00 -22.27 1.56
N PRO A 230 -25.47 -23.36 2.20
CA PRO A 230 -25.91 -24.56 1.51
C PRO A 230 -27.07 -24.29 0.56
#